data_AF-A0A2V5MBA4-F1
#
_entry.id   AF-A0A2V5MBA4-F1
#
_cell.length_a   1.000
_cell.length_b   1.000
_cell.length_c   1.000
_cell.angle_alpha   90.00
_cell.angle_beta   90.00
_cell.angle_gamma   90.00
#
_symmetry.space_group_name_H-M   'P 1'
#
loop_
_entity.id
_entity.type
_entity.pdbx_description
1 polymer ?
#
loop_
_entity_poly.entity_id
_entity_poly.type
_entity_poly.pdbx_seq_one_letter_code
_entity_poly.pdbx_strand_id
1 'polypeptide(L)'
;NEATADGLLRLLSAIRGDFLTPESKREVIRILLEQRFNSMIPAGLPPHATVAHKTGEISTACHDIGIIYLPEREPYIAAILTEFDPEREGRRETVAAISEAIYRSLLETEPKSNED
;
A
#
# COMPACT_ATOMS: atom_id res chain seq x y z
N ASN A 1 15.68 9.78 -10.50
CA ASN A 1 15.09 8.43 -10.39
C ASN A 1 13.61 8.53 -10.62
N GLU A 2 13.03 7.61 -11.38
CA GLU A 2 11.62 7.61 -11.76
C GLU A 2 11.03 6.22 -11.53
N ALA A 3 9.71 6.16 -11.31
CA ALA A 3 8.96 4.92 -11.20
C ALA A 3 7.50 5.17 -11.65
N THR A 4 6.82 4.12 -12.09
CA THR A 4 5.39 4.17 -12.43
C THR A 4 4.59 3.31 -11.46
N ALA A 5 3.31 3.64 -11.27
CA ALA A 5 2.43 2.85 -10.42
C ALA A 5 2.34 1.40 -10.92
N ASP A 6 2.17 1.18 -12.23
CA ASP A 6 2.15 -0.16 -12.84
C ASP A 6 3.46 -0.94 -12.58
N GLY A 7 4.61 -0.29 -12.73
CA GLY A 7 5.90 -0.92 -12.46
C GLY A 7 6.06 -1.36 -11.00
N LEU A 8 5.63 -0.52 -10.05
CA LEU A 8 5.68 -0.84 -8.62
C LEU A 8 4.65 -1.91 -8.22
N LEU A 9 3.46 -1.89 -8.83
CA LEU A 9 2.46 -2.96 -8.67
C LEU A 9 3.03 -4.31 -9.14
N ARG A 10 3.67 -4.35 -10.31
CA ARG A 10 4.32 -5.56 -10.83
C ARG A 10 5.45 -6.03 -9.93
N LEU A 11 6.26 -5.11 -9.41
CA LEU A 11 7.36 -5.43 -8.49
C LEU A 11 6.85 -6.07 -7.21
N LEU A 12 5.87 -5.45 -6.53
CA LEU A 12 5.30 -6.01 -5.31
C LEU A 12 4.55 -7.32 -5.57
N SER A 13 3.90 -7.45 -6.74
CA SER A 13 3.28 -8.70 -7.18
C SER A 13 4.31 -9.82 -7.35
N ALA A 14 5.47 -9.51 -7.95
CA ALA A 14 6.57 -10.47 -8.10
C ALA A 14 7.18 -10.87 -6.75
N ILE A 15 7.36 -9.92 -5.82
CA ILE A 15 7.83 -10.19 -4.46
C ILE A 15 6.88 -11.14 -3.72
N ARG A 16 5.56 -10.91 -3.81
CA ARG A 16 4.55 -11.79 -3.19
C ARG A 16 4.45 -13.15 -3.91
N GLY A 17 4.55 -13.16 -5.24
CA GLY A 17 4.55 -14.33 -6.11
C GLY A 17 5.87 -15.10 -6.10
N ASP A 18 6.11 -15.96 -7.09
CA ASP A 18 7.17 -16.98 -7.00
C ASP A 18 8.51 -16.57 -7.61
N PHE A 19 8.73 -15.26 -7.77
CA PHE A 19 10.00 -14.75 -8.31
C PHE A 19 11.17 -14.92 -7.34
N LEU A 20 10.92 -14.82 -6.03
CA LEU A 20 11.93 -14.96 -4.98
C LEU A 20 11.88 -16.35 -4.35
N THR A 21 13.03 -16.80 -3.80
CA THR A 21 13.03 -17.97 -2.91
C THR A 21 12.14 -17.73 -1.69
N PRO A 22 11.59 -18.78 -1.06
CA PRO A 22 10.77 -18.64 0.14
C PRO A 22 11.47 -17.86 1.27
N GLU A 23 12.77 -18.03 1.45
CA GLU A 23 13.57 -17.31 2.44
C GLU A 23 13.68 -15.83 2.10
N SER A 24 14.01 -15.50 0.84
CA SER A 24 14.16 -14.11 0.38
C SER A 24 12.82 -13.37 0.42
N LYS A 25 11.73 -14.03 0.01
CA LYS A 25 10.37 -13.50 0.09
C LYS A 25 10.01 -13.14 1.53
N ARG A 26 10.22 -14.05 2.48
CA ARG A 26 9.96 -13.80 3.90
C ARG A 26 10.76 -12.63 4.42
N GLU A 27 12.04 -12.53 4.07
CA GLU A 27 12.91 -11.46 4.53
C GLU A 27 12.52 -10.09 3.97
N VAL A 28 12.24 -10.00 2.67
CA VAL A 28 11.76 -8.75 2.05
C VAL A 28 10.44 -8.31 2.66
N ILE A 29 9.48 -9.21 2.83
CA ILE A 29 8.20 -8.89 3.47
C ILE A 29 8.42 -8.44 4.92
N ARG A 30 9.26 -9.13 5.69
CA ARG A 30 9.60 -8.76 7.08
C ARG A 30 10.16 -7.34 7.15
N ILE A 31 11.11 -7.00 6.28
CA ILE A 31 11.70 -5.65 6.24
C ILE A 31 10.64 -4.59 5.92
N LEU A 32 9.76 -4.86 4.95
CA LEU A 32 8.69 -3.93 4.57
C LEU A 32 7.62 -3.78 5.67
N LEU A 33 7.36 -4.82 6.45
CA LEU A 33 6.47 -4.78 7.62
C LEU A 33 7.05 -3.96 8.78
N GLU A 34 8.37 -3.83 8.87
CA GLU A 34 9.07 -3.08 9.92
C GLU A 34 9.19 -1.57 9.62
N GLN A 35 8.51 -1.09 8.58
CA GLN A 35 8.42 0.33 8.26
C GLN A 35 7.89 1.13 9.47
N ARG A 36 8.47 2.31 9.69
CA ARG A 36 8.15 3.16 10.86
C ARG A 36 7.31 4.39 10.48
N PHE A 37 7.32 4.80 9.22
CA PHE A 37 6.54 5.94 8.74
C PHE A 37 5.16 5.50 8.26
N ASN A 38 4.20 5.44 9.19
CA ASN A 38 2.88 4.84 8.97
C ASN A 38 1.75 5.86 8.70
N SER A 39 2.09 7.11 8.38
CA SER A 39 1.15 8.23 8.20
C SER A 39 0.52 8.33 6.80
N MET A 40 0.79 7.36 5.91
CA MET A 40 0.28 7.33 4.53
C MET A 40 -0.70 6.15 4.34
N ILE A 41 -0.35 5.10 3.58
CA ILE A 41 -1.28 3.97 3.35
C ILE A 41 -1.85 3.41 4.66
N PRO A 42 -1.04 3.12 5.70
CA PRO A 42 -1.57 2.54 6.93
C PRO A 42 -2.56 3.43 7.66
N ALA A 43 -2.44 4.75 7.56
CA ALA A 43 -3.33 5.70 8.24
C ALA A 43 -4.75 5.75 7.65
N GLY A 44 -4.92 5.33 6.39
CA GLY A 44 -6.22 5.23 5.73
C GLY A 44 -6.92 3.88 5.93
N LEU A 45 -6.34 2.97 6.71
CA LEU A 45 -6.81 1.60 6.88
C LEU A 45 -7.31 1.36 8.31
N PRO A 46 -8.16 0.32 8.53
CA PRO A 46 -8.59 -0.01 9.88
C PRO A 46 -7.39 -0.48 10.74
N PRO A 47 -7.45 -0.33 12.09
CA PRO A 47 -6.30 -0.55 12.97
C PRO A 47 -5.69 -1.96 12.94
N HIS A 48 -6.45 -2.97 12.50
CA HIS A 48 -5.99 -4.35 12.41
C HIS A 48 -5.35 -4.68 11.05
N ALA A 49 -5.37 -3.76 10.09
CA ALA A 49 -4.69 -3.93 8.82
C ALA A 49 -3.18 -4.02 9.04
N THR A 50 -2.55 -5.02 8.43
CA THR A 50 -1.10 -5.15 8.42
C THR A 50 -0.60 -4.74 7.04
N VAL A 51 0.41 -3.86 6.99
CA VAL A 51 0.90 -3.28 5.72
C VAL A 51 2.39 -3.51 5.58
N ALA A 52 2.80 -4.25 4.55
CA ALA A 52 4.20 -4.35 4.14
C ALA A 52 4.46 -3.27 3.09
N HIS A 53 5.10 -2.15 3.45
CA HIS A 53 5.15 -0.96 2.58
C HIS A 53 6.47 -0.19 2.58
N LYS A 54 6.57 0.71 1.60
CA LYS A 54 7.70 1.63 1.44
C LYS A 54 7.21 3.03 1.06
N THR A 55 7.56 3.98 1.91
CA THR A 55 7.35 5.41 1.66
C THR A 55 8.44 6.02 0.78
N GLY A 56 8.11 7.07 0.04
CA GLY A 56 9.06 7.92 -0.67
C GLY A 56 8.60 9.37 -0.60
N GLU A 57 9.37 10.23 0.05
CA GLU A 57 8.99 11.62 0.23
C GLU A 57 10.17 12.55 -0.04
N ILE A 58 9.96 13.50 -0.94
CA ILE A 58 10.86 14.62 -1.25
C ILE A 58 10.03 15.91 -1.34
N SER A 59 10.63 17.04 -1.70
CA SER A 59 9.94 18.34 -1.74
C SER A 59 8.66 18.31 -2.58
N THR A 60 8.72 17.77 -3.79
CA THR A 60 7.61 17.78 -4.74
C THR A 60 6.82 16.48 -4.83
N ALA A 61 7.20 15.44 -4.07
CA ALA A 61 6.59 14.12 -4.20
C ALA A 61 6.35 13.46 -2.84
N CYS A 62 5.21 12.78 -2.72
CA CYS A 62 4.81 12.02 -1.55
C CYS A 62 4.19 10.71 -2.02
N HIS A 63 4.86 9.59 -1.73
CA HIS A 63 4.53 8.29 -2.27
C HIS A 63 4.48 7.25 -1.18
N ASP A 64 3.59 6.28 -1.36
CA ASP A 64 3.60 5.06 -0.57
C ASP A 64 3.11 3.89 -1.45
N ILE A 65 3.76 2.75 -1.31
CA ILE A 65 3.38 1.51 -1.99
C ILE A 65 3.37 0.38 -0.96
N GLY A 66 2.42 -0.54 -1.04
CA GLY A 66 2.36 -1.61 -0.08
C GLY A 66 1.53 -2.80 -0.49
N ILE A 67 1.77 -3.91 0.22
CA ILE A 67 0.93 -5.10 0.25
C ILE A 67 0.11 -5.02 1.55
N ILE A 68 -1.21 -4.99 1.40
CA ILE A 68 -2.17 -4.81 2.49
C ILE A 68 -2.79 -6.16 2.80
N TYR A 69 -2.64 -6.57 4.06
CA TYR A 69 -3.21 -7.79 4.62
C TYR A 69 -4.39 -7.45 5.53
N LEU A 70 -5.54 -8.04 5.23
CA LEU A 70 -6.78 -7.89 5.97
C LEU A 70 -7.39 -9.28 6.19
N PRO A 71 -8.03 -9.55 7.33
CA PRO A 71 -8.71 -10.82 7.56
C PRO A 71 -10.00 -10.96 6.74
N GLU A 72 -10.61 -9.85 6.31
CA GLU A 72 -11.90 -9.86 5.60
C GLU A 72 -11.78 -10.22 4.11
N ARG A 73 -10.57 -10.21 3.54
CA ARG A 73 -10.36 -10.42 2.10
C ARG A 73 -8.95 -10.85 1.75
N GLU A 74 -8.77 -11.38 0.54
CA GLU A 74 -7.46 -11.68 0.00
C GLU A 74 -6.56 -10.43 -0.05
N PRO A 75 -5.26 -10.51 0.29
CA PRO A 75 -4.38 -9.36 0.28
C PRO A 75 -4.34 -8.65 -1.07
N TYR A 76 -4.26 -7.32 -1.04
CA TYR A 76 -4.17 -6.47 -2.23
C TYR A 76 -2.91 -5.62 -2.20
N ILE A 77 -2.56 -5.07 -3.36
CA ILE A 77 -1.40 -4.20 -3.54
C ILE A 77 -1.91 -2.83 -3.96
N ALA A 78 -1.41 -1.79 -3.30
CA ALA A 78 -1.66 -0.40 -3.69
C ALA A 78 -0.34 0.29 -3.99
N ALA A 79 -0.34 1.13 -5.01
CA ALA A 79 0.76 2.04 -5.31
C ALA A 79 0.19 3.45 -5.52
N ILE A 80 0.51 4.37 -4.61
CA ILE A 80 0.01 5.74 -4.63
C ILE A 80 1.19 6.67 -4.87
N LEU A 81 1.26 7.23 -6.08
CA LEU A 81 2.28 8.19 -6.48
C LEU A 81 1.60 9.55 -6.67
N THR A 82 2.03 10.54 -5.89
CA THR A 82 1.49 11.90 -5.93
C THR A 82 2.61 12.93 -6.01
N GLU A 83 2.34 13.99 -6.77
CA GLU A 83 3.17 15.18 -6.87
C GLU A 83 2.42 16.37 -6.28
N PHE A 84 3.17 17.28 -5.67
CA PHE A 84 2.65 18.45 -4.99
C PHE A 84 3.58 19.64 -5.18
N ASP A 85 3.01 20.84 -5.05
CA ASP A 85 3.81 22.04 -4.82
C ASP A 85 4.65 21.88 -3.55
N PRO A 86 5.91 22.37 -3.51
CA PRO A 86 6.80 22.19 -2.37
C PRO A 86 6.24 22.66 -1.02
N GLU A 87 5.44 23.72 -1.04
CA GLU A 87 4.84 24.34 0.16
C GLU A 87 3.50 23.70 0.54
N ARG A 88 3.05 22.66 -0.18
CA ARG A 88 1.77 22.02 0.10
C ARG A 88 1.84 21.25 1.42
N GLU A 89 1.00 21.67 2.36
CA GLU A 89 0.68 20.89 3.56
C GLU A 89 -0.35 19.78 3.25
N GLY A 90 -0.48 18.80 4.15
CA GLY A 90 -1.51 17.76 4.02
C GLY A 90 -1.18 16.65 3.00
N ARG A 91 0.09 16.53 2.57
CA ARG A 91 0.51 15.60 1.51
C ARG A 91 0.32 14.13 1.93
N ARG A 92 0.67 13.80 3.17
CA ARG A 92 0.53 12.45 3.73
C ARG A 92 -0.93 12.08 3.94
N GLU A 93 -1.71 13.02 4.43
CA GLU A 93 -3.15 12.94 4.65
C GLU A 93 -3.88 12.71 3.33
N THR A 94 -3.42 13.34 2.25
CA THR A 94 -3.95 13.08 0.90
C THR A 94 -3.69 11.63 0.47
N VAL A 95 -2.48 11.10 0.69
CA VAL A 95 -2.15 9.69 0.40
C VAL A 95 -2.98 8.74 1.27
N ALA A 96 -3.17 9.06 2.55
CA ALA A 96 -4.02 8.29 3.46
C ALA A 96 -5.49 8.27 3.02
N ALA A 97 -6.04 9.41 2.60
CA ALA A 97 -7.40 9.50 2.09
C ALA A 97 -7.59 8.69 0.78
N ILE A 98 -6.59 8.66 -0.10
CA ILE A 98 -6.60 7.80 -1.29
C ILE A 98 -6.58 6.32 -0.89
N SER A 99 -5.75 5.94 0.09
CA SER A 99 -5.71 4.57 0.63
C SER A 99 -7.06 4.13 1.19
N GLU A 100 -7.73 5.00 1.95
CA GLU A 100 -9.07 4.74 2.49
C GLU A 100 -10.10 4.57 1.36
N ALA A 101 -10.07 5.42 0.33
CA ALA A 101 -10.97 5.33 -0.80
C ALA A 101 -10.81 4.00 -1.57
N ILE A 102 -9.56 3.55 -1.78
CA ILE A 102 -9.26 2.25 -2.39
C ILE A 102 -9.82 1.12 -1.52
N TYR A 103 -9.55 1.14 -0.22
CA TYR A 103 -10.04 0.12 0.72
C TYR A 103 -11.57 0.01 0.71
N ARG A 104 -12.28 1.13 0.81
CA ARG A 104 -13.75 1.17 0.78
C ARG A 104 -14.30 0.62 -0.54
N SER A 105 -13.73 1.03 -1.66
CA SER A 105 -14.13 0.56 -2.99
C SER A 105 -13.97 -0.97 -3.13
N LEU A 106 -12.89 -1.54 -2.59
CA LEU A 106 -12.66 -2.99 -2.63
C LEU A 106 -13.63 -3.77 -1.73
N LEU A 107 -14.06 -3.21 -0.59
CA LEU A 107 -15.08 -3.83 0.26
C LEU A 107 -16.48 -3.80 -0.34
N GLU A 108 -16.84 -2.72 -1.04
CA GLU A 108 -18.15 -2.60 -1.71
C GLU A 108 -18.30 -3.54 -2.90
N THR A 109 -17.18 -4.00 -3.47
CA THR A 109 -17.15 -4.84 -4.67
C THR A 109 -17.20 -6.35 -4.36
N GLU A 110 -17.00 -6.77 -3.11
CA GLU A 110 -17.21 -8.18 -2.76
C GLU A 110 -18.72 -8.49 -2.69
N PRO A 111 -19.23 -9.48 -3.43
CA PRO A 111 -20.63 -9.85 -3.35
C PRO A 111 -20.91 -10.26 -1.91
N LYS A 112 -21.93 -9.65 -1.30
CA LYS A 112 -22.49 -10.17 -0.04
C LYS A 112 -22.76 -11.64 -0.26
N SER A 113 -22.03 -12.51 0.43
CA SER A 113 -22.41 -13.92 0.51
C SER A 113 -23.83 -13.93 1.05
N ASN A 114 -24.79 -14.30 0.21
CA ASN A 114 -26.13 -14.63 0.68
C ASN A 114 -25.92 -15.84 1.60
N GLU A 115 -25.94 -15.60 2.91
CA GLU A 115 -26.26 -16.64 3.87
C GLU A 115 -27.79 -16.83 3.84
N ASP A 116 -28.19 -18.10 3.85
CA ASP A 116 -29.50 -18.67 3.49
C ASP A 116 -30.73 -18.08 4.19
#